data_AF-A0AAE8SLZ8-F1
#
_entry.id   AF-A0AAE8SLZ8-F1
#
_cell.length_a   1.000
_cell.length_b   1.000
_cell.length_c   1.000
_cell.angle_alpha   90.00
_cell.angle_beta   90.00
_cell.angle_gamma   90.00
#
_symmetry.space_group_name_H-M   'P 1'
#
loop_
_entity.id
_entity.type
_entity.pdbx_description
1 polymer ?
#
loop_
_entity_poly.entity_id
_entity_poly.type
_entity_poly.pdbx_seq_one_letter_code
_entity_poly.pdbx_strand_id
1 'polypeptide(L)'
;MLVIDTCGRGGEFARVSRRPEHMCLRWEDVTFYSFQSTDNDTFDTRINIKIRWAKNETMDGLRYKIIPFSRLLPISMALEDTLRLFINTTLMDGVFDEGAQSWGDLSRIRLPPDIAKTGRRIKLKQDMLEVPVLRRMLHHHLTTDPIQTVDLPPQISRLGQYCGIENRLIGYCFRRGAAYVLAMNVSDDMRRFLMGNAPGSNTYAKNYQSLTSTIDFPSMFRGLDQV
;
A
#
# COMPACT_ATOMS: atom_id res chain seq x y z
N MET A 1 -3.51 -6.26 2.68
CA MET A 1 -2.50 -5.29 3.11
C MET A 1 -2.27 -4.20 2.07
N LEU A 2 -1.48 -4.40 0.99
CA LEU A 2 -1.28 -3.35 -0.04
C LEU A 2 -2.58 -2.85 -0.67
N VAL A 3 -3.58 -3.73 -0.85
CA VAL A 3 -4.95 -3.35 -1.26
C VAL A 3 -5.56 -2.32 -0.30
N ILE A 4 -5.35 -2.46 1.01
CA ILE A 4 -5.88 -1.56 2.05
C ILE A 4 -5.13 -0.23 2.02
N ASP A 5 -3.79 -0.27 2.00
CA ASP A 5 -2.94 0.93 2.01
C ASP A 5 -3.06 1.78 0.73
N THR A 6 -3.55 1.17 -0.35
CA THR A 6 -3.92 1.86 -1.60
C THR A 6 -5.42 2.15 -1.70
N CYS A 7 -6.15 2.14 -0.57
CA CYS A 7 -7.57 2.48 -0.50
C CYS A 7 -8.47 1.62 -1.41
N GLY A 8 -8.18 0.32 -1.48
CA GLY A 8 -8.90 -0.68 -2.26
C GLY A 8 -8.59 -0.69 -3.76
N ARG A 9 -7.52 -0.01 -4.22
CA ARG A 9 -7.25 0.20 -5.65
C ARG A 9 -6.24 -0.79 -6.20
N GLY A 10 -6.69 -2.01 -6.45
CA GLY A 10 -5.87 -3.06 -7.08
C GLY A 10 -5.15 -2.64 -8.36
N GLY A 11 -5.80 -1.83 -9.20
CA GLY A 11 -5.22 -1.36 -10.48
C GLY A 11 -4.11 -0.31 -10.35
N GLU A 12 -3.74 0.10 -9.13
CA GLU A 12 -2.57 0.95 -8.89
C GLU A 12 -1.26 0.17 -8.84
N PHE A 13 -1.32 -1.12 -8.54
CA PHE A 13 -0.13 -1.98 -8.43
C PHE A 13 -0.22 -3.26 -9.27
N ALA A 14 -1.43 -3.73 -9.58
CA ALA A 14 -1.67 -4.85 -10.48
C ALA A 14 -1.95 -4.36 -11.91
N ARG A 15 -1.50 -5.14 -12.90
CA ARG A 15 -1.73 -4.87 -14.32
C ARG A 15 -3.22 -5.01 -14.66
N VAL A 16 -3.77 -4.04 -15.36
CA VAL A 16 -5.07 -4.17 -16.04
C VAL A 16 -4.81 -4.76 -17.42
N SER A 17 -5.44 -5.87 -17.80
CA SER A 17 -5.11 -6.61 -19.04
C SER A 17 -5.25 -5.78 -20.32
N ARG A 18 -6.07 -4.72 -20.30
CA ARG A 18 -6.25 -3.77 -21.42
C ARG A 18 -5.19 -2.67 -21.49
N ARG A 19 -4.27 -2.58 -20.51
CA ARG A 19 -3.19 -1.60 -20.45
C ARG A 19 -1.86 -2.24 -20.85
N PRO A 20 -0.88 -1.44 -21.33
CA PRO A 20 0.48 -1.90 -21.55
C PRO A 20 1.09 -2.61 -20.34
N GLU A 21 2.02 -3.53 -20.59
CA GLU A 21 2.63 -4.39 -19.56
C GLU A 21 3.36 -3.64 -18.46
N HIS A 22 3.99 -2.52 -18.81
CA HIS A 22 4.69 -1.67 -17.85
C HIS A 22 3.75 -0.94 -16.88
N MET A 23 2.42 -0.96 -17.12
CA MET A 23 1.44 -0.28 -16.26
C MET A 23 1.06 -1.12 -15.04
N CYS A 24 2.05 -1.42 -14.21
CA CYS A 24 1.96 -2.08 -12.92
C CYS A 24 3.02 -1.50 -11.96
N LEU A 25 3.03 -1.93 -10.70
CA LEU A 25 4.08 -1.53 -9.76
C LEU A 25 5.38 -2.29 -10.05
N ARG A 26 6.47 -1.55 -10.28
CA ARG A 26 7.81 -2.08 -10.55
C ARG A 26 8.79 -1.65 -9.46
N TRP A 27 9.95 -2.29 -9.37
CA TRP A 27 10.96 -1.90 -8.39
C TRP A 27 11.50 -0.48 -8.59
N GLU A 28 11.50 0.05 -9.82
CA GLU A 28 11.80 1.46 -10.10
C GLU A 28 10.87 2.46 -9.38
N ASP A 29 9.68 2.01 -8.99
CA ASP A 29 8.68 2.81 -8.28
C ASP A 29 8.83 2.75 -6.76
N VAL A 30 9.68 1.88 -6.25
CA VAL A 30 9.91 1.69 -4.82
C VAL A 30 11.26 2.28 -4.46
N THR A 31 11.28 3.26 -3.57
CA THR A 31 12.52 3.81 -3.03
C THR A 31 12.66 3.46 -1.57
N PHE A 32 13.71 2.72 -1.24
CA PHE A 32 14.08 2.37 0.12
C PHE A 32 15.05 3.39 0.70
N TYR A 33 14.82 3.76 1.95
CA TYR A 33 15.67 4.65 2.71
C TYR A 33 16.04 3.99 4.02
N SER A 34 17.29 4.16 4.41
CA SER A 34 17.82 3.85 5.71
C SER A 34 17.97 5.15 6.49
N PHE A 35 17.50 5.15 7.73
CA PHE A 35 17.69 6.22 8.70
C PHE A 35 18.38 5.64 9.93
N GLN A 36 19.24 6.44 10.55
CA GLN A 36 19.93 6.09 11.77
C GLN A 36 19.69 7.22 12.76
N SER A 37 19.10 6.88 13.90
CA SER A 37 18.92 7.82 14.99
C SER A 37 20.28 8.19 15.58
N THR A 38 20.53 9.50 15.73
CA THR A 38 21.76 10.01 16.35
C THR A 38 21.82 9.72 17.86
N ASP A 39 20.67 9.49 18.49
CA ASP A 39 20.56 9.52 19.95
C ASP A 39 20.72 8.13 20.58
N ASN A 40 20.34 7.08 19.85
CA ASN A 40 20.29 5.71 20.38
C ASN A 40 20.78 4.65 19.39
N ASP A 41 21.46 5.07 18.31
CA ASP A 41 21.96 4.20 17.23
C ASP A 41 20.88 3.29 16.59
N THR A 42 19.60 3.60 16.80
CA THR A 42 18.52 2.78 16.25
C THR A 42 18.41 2.97 14.74
N PHE A 43 18.12 1.87 14.07
CA PHE A 43 17.99 1.81 12.63
C PHE A 43 16.51 1.76 12.23
N ASP A 44 16.14 2.58 11.26
CA ASP A 44 14.80 2.62 10.69
C ASP A 44 14.88 2.51 9.17
N THR A 45 14.04 1.66 8.59
CA THR A 45 13.90 1.54 7.14
C THR A 45 12.56 2.13 6.75
N ARG A 46 12.55 3.00 5.75
CA ARG A 46 11.34 3.60 5.20
C ARG A 46 11.25 3.33 3.72
N ILE A 47 10.03 3.30 3.19
CA ILE A 47 9.82 3.24 1.74
C ILE A 47 8.91 4.35 1.26
N ASN A 48 9.20 4.82 0.06
CA ASN A 48 8.25 5.58 -0.74
C ASN A 48 7.82 4.72 -1.91
N ILE A 49 6.51 4.53 -2.08
CA ILE A 49 5.93 3.86 -3.24
C ILE A 49 5.34 4.92 -4.16
N LYS A 50 5.88 5.03 -5.37
CA LYS A 50 5.36 5.89 -6.44
C LYS A 50 4.28 5.16 -7.21
N ILE A 51 3.07 5.70 -7.24
CA ILE A 51 1.94 5.15 -7.98
C ILE A 51 1.69 6.02 -9.22
N ARG A 52 2.09 5.53 -10.41
CA ARG A 52 1.98 6.26 -11.69
C ARG A 52 0.70 5.99 -12.50
N TRP A 53 -0.01 4.89 -12.20
CA TRP A 53 -1.06 4.35 -13.09
C TRP A 53 -2.47 4.36 -12.49
N ALA A 54 -2.77 5.36 -11.67
CA ALA A 54 -4.03 5.40 -10.94
C ALA A 54 -5.24 5.45 -11.89
N LYS A 55 -6.36 4.83 -11.49
CA LYS A 55 -7.67 4.98 -12.16
C LYS A 55 -8.00 6.48 -12.35
N ASN A 56 -8.35 6.85 -13.58
CA ASN A 56 -8.60 8.20 -14.11
C ASN A 56 -7.36 9.06 -14.38
N GLU A 57 -6.16 8.59 -14.06
CA GLU A 57 -4.93 9.24 -14.50
C GLU A 57 -4.59 8.72 -15.90
N THR A 58 -4.28 9.68 -16.76
CA THR A 58 -3.94 9.54 -18.17
C THR A 58 -2.78 8.56 -18.35
N MET A 59 -2.49 8.15 -19.59
CA MET A 59 -1.25 7.41 -19.97
C MET A 59 0.03 8.25 -19.74
N ASP A 60 -0.06 9.32 -18.94
CA ASP A 60 0.98 10.29 -18.63
C ASP A 60 1.69 9.85 -17.35
N GLY A 61 2.84 9.21 -17.51
CA GLY A 61 3.66 8.71 -16.39
C GLY A 61 4.26 9.81 -15.50
N LEU A 62 4.07 11.09 -15.83
CA LEU A 62 4.49 12.22 -14.98
C LEU A 62 3.49 12.50 -13.86
N ARG A 63 2.24 12.03 -13.99
CA ARG A 63 1.25 12.11 -12.91
C ARG A 63 1.42 10.90 -12.00
N TYR A 64 1.80 11.17 -10.76
CA TYR A 64 1.93 10.14 -9.75
C TYR A 64 1.60 10.67 -8.37
N LYS A 65 1.24 9.76 -7.47
CA LYS A 65 1.23 10.01 -6.02
C LYS A 65 2.33 9.19 -5.36
N ILE A 66 2.88 9.69 -4.26
CA ILE A 66 3.81 8.94 -3.43
C ILE A 66 3.09 8.57 -2.14
N ILE A 67 3.15 7.30 -1.77
CA ILE A 67 2.69 6.80 -0.48
C ILE A 67 3.93 6.50 0.38
N PRO A 68 4.19 7.29 1.43
CA PRO A 68 5.29 7.02 2.35
C PRO A 68 4.87 5.98 3.40
N PHE A 69 5.74 5.01 3.66
CA PHE A 69 5.65 4.10 4.80
C PHE A 69 6.85 4.37 5.70
N SER A 70 6.57 5.07 6.81
CA SER A 70 7.58 5.71 7.64
C SER A 70 8.05 4.89 8.84
N ARG A 71 7.43 3.74 9.10
CA ARG A 71 7.80 2.85 10.21
C ARG A 71 7.33 1.44 9.96
N LEU A 72 8.08 0.47 10.49
CA LEU A 72 7.58 -0.89 10.66
C LEU A 72 6.48 -0.91 11.72
N LEU A 73 5.46 -1.72 11.50
CA LEU A 73 4.46 -1.98 12.52
C LEU A 73 5.04 -2.93 13.59
N PRO A 74 4.45 -2.95 14.81
CA PRO A 74 4.80 -3.94 15.83
C PRO A 74 4.73 -5.37 15.28
N ILE A 75 5.54 -6.27 15.85
CA ILE A 75 5.61 -7.67 15.41
C ILE A 75 4.25 -8.37 15.46
N SER A 76 3.39 -8.01 16.43
CA SER A 76 2.00 -8.49 16.52
C SER A 76 1.15 -8.17 15.29
N MET A 77 1.55 -7.16 14.50
CA MET A 77 0.89 -6.73 13.26
C MET A 77 1.74 -7.03 12.03
N ALA A 78 2.72 -7.93 12.11
CA ALA A 78 3.66 -8.18 11.01
C ALA A 78 2.98 -8.62 9.69
N LEU A 79 1.82 -9.27 9.77
CA LEU A 79 1.03 -9.70 8.60
C LEU A 79 0.25 -8.55 7.94
N GLU A 80 0.18 -7.39 8.61
CA GLU A 80 -0.51 -6.17 8.18
C GLU A 80 0.47 -5.06 7.78
N ASP A 81 1.78 -5.31 7.88
CA ASP A 81 2.85 -4.37 7.58
C ASP A 81 3.33 -4.39 6.11
N THR A 82 2.86 -3.44 5.29
CA THR A 82 3.30 -3.29 3.88
C THR A 82 4.78 -3.04 3.77
N LEU A 83 5.38 -2.24 4.65
CA LEU A 83 6.82 -2.01 4.61
C LEU A 83 7.59 -3.32 4.82
N ARG A 84 7.17 -4.14 5.78
CA ARG A 84 7.79 -5.45 6.04
C ARG A 84 7.63 -6.41 4.87
N LEU A 85 6.47 -6.46 4.22
CA LEU A 85 6.28 -7.24 2.99
C LEU A 85 7.27 -6.82 1.91
N PHE A 86 7.41 -5.52 1.68
CA PHE A 86 8.32 -5.01 0.65
C PHE A 86 9.77 -5.35 0.98
N ILE A 87 10.23 -5.12 2.22
CA ILE A 87 11.60 -5.49 2.63
C ILE A 87 11.84 -6.99 2.43
N ASN A 88 10.91 -7.84 2.89
CA ASN A 88 11.04 -9.29 2.74
C ASN A 88 11.10 -9.70 1.27
N THR A 89 10.22 -9.13 0.43
CA THR A 89 10.19 -9.44 -1.01
C THR A 89 11.50 -9.00 -1.68
N THR A 90 12.00 -7.80 -1.37
CA THR A 90 13.29 -7.30 -1.88
C THR A 90 14.47 -8.19 -1.49
N LEU A 91 14.48 -8.69 -0.24
CA LEU A 91 15.50 -9.61 0.25
C LEU A 91 15.40 -10.99 -0.42
N MET A 92 14.20 -11.56 -0.51
CA MET A 92 13.95 -12.87 -1.14
C MET A 92 14.29 -12.86 -2.63
N ASP A 93 14.00 -11.76 -3.32
CA ASP A 93 14.27 -11.59 -4.75
C ASP A 93 15.70 -11.11 -5.04
N GLY A 94 16.50 -10.83 -4.00
CA GLY A 94 17.86 -10.31 -4.15
C GLY A 94 17.92 -8.97 -4.90
N VAL A 95 16.92 -8.11 -4.71
CA VAL A 95 16.74 -6.84 -5.43
C VAL A 95 17.66 -5.73 -4.92
N PHE A 96 18.01 -5.77 -3.63
CA PHE A 96 19.00 -4.85 -3.09
C PHE A 96 20.36 -5.08 -3.76
N ASP A 97 21.04 -3.97 -4.02
CA ASP A 97 22.43 -3.97 -4.51
C ASP A 97 23.39 -4.51 -3.41
N GLU A 98 24.69 -4.52 -3.67
CA GLU A 98 25.70 -5.02 -2.73
C GLU A 98 25.54 -4.45 -1.30
N GLY A 99 25.64 -5.31 -0.29
CA GLY A 99 25.66 -4.93 1.13
C GLY A 99 24.35 -5.00 1.91
N ALA A 100 23.24 -5.45 1.31
CA ALA A 100 21.95 -5.63 2.01
C ALA A 100 21.24 -6.93 1.62
N GLN A 101 21.80 -8.09 1.96
CA GLN A 101 21.29 -9.41 1.57
C GLN A 101 20.42 -10.08 2.65
N SER A 102 20.40 -9.52 3.86
CA SER A 102 19.62 -10.01 4.98
C SER A 102 19.08 -8.87 5.85
N TRP A 103 18.11 -9.19 6.72
CA TRP A 103 17.69 -8.27 7.79
C TRP A 103 18.85 -7.84 8.69
N GLY A 104 19.82 -8.73 8.92
CA GLY A 104 21.02 -8.42 9.69
C GLY A 104 21.93 -7.42 8.98
N ASP A 105 22.05 -7.51 7.65
CA ASP A 105 22.83 -6.55 6.88
C ASP A 105 22.16 -5.17 6.88
N LEU A 106 20.83 -5.14 6.70
CA LEU A 106 20.06 -3.90 6.78
C LEU A 106 20.26 -3.21 8.13
N SER A 107 20.16 -3.92 9.26
CA SER A 107 20.34 -3.34 10.59
C SER A 107 21.78 -2.93 10.91
N ARG A 108 22.75 -3.44 10.13
CA ARG A 108 24.17 -3.09 10.23
C ARG A 108 24.57 -1.93 9.31
N ILE A 109 23.69 -1.44 8.44
CA ILE A 109 23.97 -0.24 7.65
C ILE A 109 24.24 0.90 8.63
N ARG A 110 25.47 1.41 8.62
CA ARG A 110 25.89 2.59 9.38
C ARG A 110 26.07 3.76 8.43
N LEU A 111 25.47 4.88 8.81
CA LEU A 111 25.51 6.13 8.07
C LEU A 111 26.51 7.07 8.74
N PRO A 112 27.33 7.80 7.97
CA PRO A 112 28.10 8.91 8.49
C PRO A 112 27.19 9.93 9.23
N PRO A 113 27.66 10.61 10.30
CA PRO A 113 26.82 11.45 11.15
C PRO A 113 26.04 12.56 10.43
N ASP A 114 26.59 13.10 9.34
CA ASP A 114 25.97 14.10 8.47
C ASP A 114 24.82 13.53 7.63
N ILE A 115 24.93 12.26 7.22
CA ILE A 115 23.91 11.54 6.44
C ILE A 115 22.85 10.90 7.36
N ALA A 116 23.21 10.51 8.58
CA ALA A 116 22.29 9.92 9.55
C ALA A 116 21.03 10.79 9.78
N LYS A 117 21.19 12.11 9.73
CA LYS A 117 20.10 13.09 9.90
C LYS A 117 19.11 13.15 8.73
N THR A 118 19.56 12.86 7.51
CA THR A 118 18.75 12.99 6.28
C THR A 118 18.35 11.63 5.69
N GLY A 119 18.97 10.56 6.17
CA GLY A 119 18.81 9.20 5.67
C GLY A 119 19.57 8.97 4.36
N ARG A 120 19.73 7.69 4.02
CA ARG A 120 20.41 7.25 2.80
C ARG A 120 19.50 6.37 1.97
N ARG A 121 19.43 6.62 0.67
CA ARG A 121 18.77 5.70 -0.27
C ARG A 121 19.54 4.37 -0.32
N ILE A 122 18.83 3.26 -0.11
CA ILE A 122 19.36 1.92 -0.35
C ILE A 122 19.28 1.66 -1.86
N LYS A 123 20.40 1.28 -2.46
CA LYS A 123 20.47 1.03 -3.91
C LYS A 123 19.80 -0.30 -4.26
N LEU A 124 19.11 -0.31 -5.39
CA LEU A 124 18.57 -1.52 -6.00
C LEU A 124 19.42 -1.85 -7.23
N LYS A 125 19.52 -3.14 -7.57
CA LYS A 125 20.22 -3.58 -8.78
C LYS A 125 19.50 -3.05 -10.04
N GLN A 126 20.27 -2.63 -11.03
CA GLN A 126 19.73 -1.99 -12.24
C GLN A 126 18.86 -2.93 -13.07
N ASP A 127 19.25 -4.20 -13.17
CA ASP A 127 18.52 -5.26 -13.87
C ASP A 127 17.18 -5.62 -13.20
N MET A 128 17.01 -5.28 -11.92
CA MET A 128 15.76 -5.52 -11.18
C MET A 128 14.74 -4.38 -11.29
N LEU A 129 15.14 -3.19 -11.74
CA LEU A 129 14.28 -2.00 -11.71
C LEU A 129 12.98 -2.15 -12.51
N GLU A 130 13.04 -2.82 -13.66
CA GLU A 130 11.86 -3.03 -14.52
C GLU A 130 11.01 -4.25 -14.14
N VAL A 131 11.51 -5.08 -13.23
CA VAL A 131 10.80 -6.28 -12.78
C VAL A 131 9.58 -5.88 -11.94
N PRO A 132 8.40 -6.47 -12.21
CA PRO A 132 7.22 -6.22 -11.38
C PRO A 132 7.45 -6.62 -9.92
N VAL A 133 7.00 -5.79 -8.99
CA VAL A 133 7.08 -6.10 -7.55
C VAL A 133 6.22 -7.31 -7.21
N LEU A 134 4.99 -7.32 -7.73
CA LEU A 134 4.03 -8.41 -7.52
C LEU A 134 3.89 -9.21 -8.80
N ARG A 135 4.38 -10.45 -8.77
CA ARG A 135 4.42 -11.35 -9.92
C ARG A 135 3.37 -12.46 -9.80
N ARG A 136 2.89 -12.97 -10.93
CA ARG A 136 1.92 -14.08 -10.94
C ARG A 136 2.59 -15.37 -10.52
N MET A 137 1.82 -16.19 -9.81
CA MET A 137 2.19 -17.57 -9.50
C MET A 137 1.35 -18.49 -10.38
N LEU A 138 1.99 -19.27 -11.25
CA LEU A 138 1.37 -20.27 -12.10
C LEU A 138 1.93 -21.64 -11.74
N HIS A 139 1.06 -22.59 -11.38
CA HIS A 139 1.47 -23.94 -10.97
C HIS A 139 2.57 -23.95 -9.89
N HIS A 140 2.44 -23.09 -8.87
CA HIS A 140 3.44 -22.90 -7.79
C HIS A 140 4.81 -22.36 -8.24
N HIS A 141 4.93 -21.91 -9.48
CA HIS A 141 6.11 -21.21 -9.97
C HIS A 141 5.85 -19.72 -10.11
N LEU A 142 6.79 -18.92 -9.61
CA LEU A 142 6.76 -17.48 -9.76
C LEU A 142 7.18 -17.13 -11.19
N THR A 143 6.31 -16.41 -11.89
CA THR A 143 6.57 -15.95 -13.27
C THR A 143 7.26 -14.58 -13.26
N THR A 144 7.67 -14.10 -14.43
CA THR A 144 8.09 -12.69 -14.63
C THR A 144 6.90 -11.76 -14.86
N ASP A 145 5.70 -12.30 -15.08
CA ASP A 145 4.52 -11.53 -15.40
C ASP A 145 3.99 -10.79 -14.17
N PRO A 146 3.54 -9.53 -14.30
CA PRO A 146 2.90 -8.82 -13.21
C PRO A 146 1.56 -9.47 -12.85
N ILE A 147 1.19 -9.43 -11.58
CA ILE A 147 -0.15 -9.81 -11.13
C ILE A 147 -1.20 -8.98 -11.88
N GLN A 148 -2.29 -9.61 -12.29
CA GLN A 148 -3.38 -8.92 -12.97
C GLN A 148 -4.48 -8.52 -11.98
N THR A 149 -5.20 -7.44 -12.29
CA THR A 149 -6.35 -7.01 -11.46
C THR A 149 -7.43 -8.07 -11.38
N VAL A 150 -7.58 -8.92 -12.40
CA VAL A 150 -8.52 -10.05 -12.41
C VAL A 150 -8.12 -11.17 -11.43
N ASP A 151 -6.84 -11.23 -11.05
CA ASP A 151 -6.34 -12.22 -10.09
C ASP A 151 -6.71 -11.83 -8.64
N LEU A 152 -7.03 -10.56 -8.36
CA LEU A 152 -7.27 -10.07 -6.99
C LEU A 152 -8.62 -10.47 -6.38
N PRO A 153 -9.79 -10.36 -7.08
CA PRO A 153 -11.09 -10.67 -6.47
C PRO A 153 -11.22 -12.08 -5.90
N PRO A 154 -10.74 -13.16 -6.58
CA PRO A 154 -10.76 -14.50 -6.01
C PRO A 154 -9.97 -14.60 -4.70
N GLN A 155 -8.80 -13.96 -4.62
CA GLN A 155 -7.96 -13.97 -3.43
C GLN A 155 -8.62 -13.22 -2.25
N ILE A 156 -9.23 -12.07 -2.53
CA ILE A 156 -9.99 -11.31 -1.52
C ILE A 156 -11.18 -12.12 -1.01
N SER A 157 -11.90 -12.79 -1.90
CA SER A 157 -13.06 -13.60 -1.52
C SER A 157 -12.66 -14.80 -0.64
N ARG A 158 -11.57 -15.49 -0.99
CA ARG A 158 -11.01 -16.60 -0.18
C ARG A 158 -10.53 -16.12 1.19
N LEU A 159 -9.88 -14.95 1.24
CA LEU A 159 -9.47 -14.35 2.50
C LEU A 159 -10.67 -14.07 3.41
N GLY A 160 -11.76 -13.50 2.87
CA GLY A 160 -12.98 -13.27 3.64
C GLY A 160 -13.58 -14.55 4.22
N GLN A 161 -13.63 -15.62 3.43
CA GLN A 161 -14.10 -16.94 3.88
C GLN A 161 -13.21 -17.51 4.98
N TYR A 162 -11.89 -17.43 4.81
CA TYR A 162 -10.91 -17.90 5.80
C TYR A 162 -11.05 -17.15 7.13
N CYS A 163 -11.34 -15.85 7.08
CA CYS A 163 -11.59 -15.03 8.27
C CYS A 163 -13.00 -15.22 8.88
N GLY A 164 -13.83 -16.12 8.35
CA GLY A 164 -15.19 -16.35 8.86
C GLY A 164 -16.18 -15.21 8.57
N ILE A 165 -15.89 -14.36 7.58
CA ILE A 165 -16.80 -13.27 7.21
C ILE A 165 -17.97 -13.88 6.42
N GLU A 166 -19.18 -13.84 7.01
CA GLU A 166 -20.40 -14.37 6.40
C GLU A 166 -20.74 -13.68 5.07
N ASN A 167 -20.57 -12.36 5.04
CA ASN A 167 -20.80 -11.56 3.85
C ASN A 167 -19.59 -11.61 2.91
N ARG A 168 -19.86 -11.65 1.61
CA ARG A 168 -18.82 -11.70 0.58
C ARG A 168 -17.87 -10.49 0.70
N LEU A 169 -16.63 -10.76 1.08
CA LEU A 169 -15.57 -9.75 1.07
C LEU A 169 -15.15 -9.46 -0.38
N ILE A 170 -15.23 -8.19 -0.78
CA ILE A 170 -14.80 -7.71 -2.10
C ILE A 170 -13.90 -6.47 -1.96
N GLY A 171 -13.16 -6.13 -3.01
CA GLY A 171 -12.30 -4.94 -3.02
C GLY A 171 -13.02 -3.64 -2.62
N TYR A 172 -14.31 -3.55 -2.94
CA TYR A 172 -15.15 -2.42 -2.58
C TYR A 172 -15.33 -2.24 -1.07
N CYS A 173 -15.35 -3.32 -0.28
CA CYS A 173 -15.44 -3.27 1.17
C CYS A 173 -14.25 -2.51 1.77
N PHE A 174 -13.02 -2.83 1.32
CA PHE A 174 -11.82 -2.11 1.75
C PHE A 174 -11.86 -0.65 1.34
N ARG A 175 -12.34 -0.36 0.13
CA ARG A 175 -12.47 1.01 -0.37
C ARG A 175 -13.44 1.84 0.47
N ARG A 176 -14.57 1.26 0.89
CA ARG A 176 -15.52 1.92 1.82
C ARG A 176 -14.89 2.15 3.20
N GLY A 177 -14.23 1.14 3.76
CA GLY A 177 -13.54 1.26 5.05
C GLY A 177 -12.48 2.36 5.02
N ALA A 178 -11.61 2.37 4.00
CA ALA A 178 -10.61 3.43 3.82
C ALA A 178 -11.25 4.81 3.67
N ALA A 179 -12.33 4.94 2.90
CA ALA A 179 -13.03 6.20 2.74
C ALA A 179 -13.59 6.75 4.05
N TYR A 180 -14.11 5.87 4.92
CA TYR A 180 -14.60 6.22 6.24
C TYR A 180 -13.48 6.69 7.16
N VAL A 181 -12.39 5.91 7.27
CA VAL A 181 -11.22 6.29 8.08
C VAL A 181 -10.64 7.63 7.63
N LEU A 182 -10.50 7.85 6.32
CA LEU A 182 -10.01 9.12 5.79
C LEU A 182 -10.97 10.29 6.09
N ALA A 183 -12.28 10.08 5.98
CA ALA A 183 -13.26 11.13 6.30
C ALA A 183 -13.19 11.59 7.76
N MET A 184 -12.78 10.71 8.67
CA MET A 184 -12.63 11.02 10.09
C MET A 184 -11.30 11.69 10.45
N ASN A 185 -10.27 11.56 9.62
CA ASN A 185 -8.89 11.88 10.02
C ASN A 185 -8.19 12.92 9.13
N VAL A 186 -8.69 13.20 7.92
CA VAL A 186 -8.03 14.11 6.98
C VAL A 186 -9.02 15.06 6.32
N SER A 187 -8.49 16.12 5.71
CA SER A 187 -9.30 17.04 4.93
C SER A 187 -9.98 16.35 3.75
N ASP A 188 -11.06 16.99 3.30
CA ASP A 188 -11.86 16.55 2.18
C ASP A 188 -11.04 16.38 0.89
N ASP A 189 -10.08 17.28 0.65
CA ASP A 189 -9.18 17.24 -0.50
C ASP A 189 -8.12 16.14 -0.37
N MET A 190 -7.53 15.95 0.82
CA MET A 190 -6.56 14.88 1.05
C MET A 190 -7.21 13.51 0.86
N ARG A 191 -8.44 13.36 1.35
CA ARG A 191 -9.23 12.15 1.13
C ARG A 191 -9.54 11.91 -0.34
N ARG A 192 -9.93 12.95 -1.10
CA ARG A 192 -10.14 12.84 -2.55
C ARG A 192 -8.85 12.40 -3.24
N PHE A 193 -7.71 13.01 -2.89
CA PHE A 193 -6.40 12.67 -3.42
C PHE A 193 -6.03 11.19 -3.17
N LEU A 194 -6.09 10.73 -1.92
CA LEU A 194 -5.73 9.35 -1.56
C LEU A 194 -6.67 8.32 -2.20
N MET A 195 -7.97 8.64 -2.27
CA MET A 195 -8.97 7.83 -2.96
C MET A 195 -8.86 7.94 -4.50
N GLY A 196 -8.09 8.90 -5.02
CA GLY A 196 -8.03 9.39 -6.41
C GLY A 196 -9.39 9.64 -7.04
N ASN A 197 -10.19 10.42 -6.33
CA ASN A 197 -11.34 11.09 -6.88
C ASN A 197 -10.89 12.45 -7.43
N ALA A 198 -11.53 12.94 -8.49
CA ALA A 198 -11.25 14.27 -9.02
C ALA A 198 -11.55 15.38 -7.98
N PRO A 199 -10.88 16.55 -8.06
CA PRO A 199 -11.25 17.72 -7.29
C PRO A 199 -12.75 18.04 -7.41
N GLY A 200 -13.39 18.41 -6.31
CA GLY A 200 -14.85 18.69 -6.27
C GLY A 200 -15.78 17.48 -6.44
N SER A 201 -15.25 16.26 -6.58
CA SER A 201 -16.09 15.06 -6.75
C SER A 201 -16.95 14.75 -5.52
N ASN A 202 -18.23 14.42 -5.76
CA ASN A 202 -19.15 13.90 -4.74
C ASN A 202 -19.19 12.36 -4.63
N THR A 203 -18.18 11.69 -5.21
CA THR A 203 -18.06 10.21 -5.20
C THR A 203 -18.21 9.62 -3.80
N TYR A 204 -17.68 10.27 -2.76
CA TYR A 204 -17.85 9.77 -1.40
C TYR A 204 -19.29 9.75 -0.92
N ALA A 205 -19.96 10.90 -1.00
CA ALA A 205 -21.33 11.03 -0.52
C ALA A 205 -22.26 10.07 -1.26
N LYS A 206 -22.01 9.83 -2.56
CA LYS A 206 -22.79 8.93 -3.39
C LYS A 206 -22.52 7.44 -3.13
N ASN A 207 -21.27 7.05 -2.94
CA ASN A 207 -20.87 5.65 -3.05
C ASN A 207 -20.33 5.05 -1.74
N TYR A 208 -19.64 5.84 -0.92
CA TYR A 208 -18.90 5.29 0.23
C TYR A 208 -19.54 5.60 1.57
N GLN A 209 -20.19 6.77 1.69
CA GLN A 209 -20.90 7.18 2.90
C GLN A 209 -21.98 6.15 3.25
N SER A 210 -22.05 5.78 4.53
CA SER A 210 -23.13 4.91 4.99
C SER A 210 -24.46 5.65 4.89
N LEU A 211 -25.45 4.98 4.29
CA LEU A 211 -26.84 5.43 4.34
C LEU A 211 -27.56 4.98 5.63
N THR A 212 -26.97 4.02 6.34
CA THR A 212 -27.44 3.55 7.64
C THR A 212 -26.75 4.35 8.74
N SER A 213 -27.54 4.93 9.65
CA SER A 213 -27.02 5.56 10.86
C SER A 213 -26.40 4.50 11.76
N THR A 214 -25.16 4.73 12.20
CA THR A 214 -24.51 3.92 13.25
C THR A 214 -24.78 4.45 14.65
N ILE A 215 -25.57 5.52 14.76
CA ILE A 215 -26.00 6.12 16.02
C ILE A 215 -27.50 5.86 16.13
N ASP A 216 -27.94 5.39 17.31
CA ASP A 216 -29.35 5.36 17.66
C ASP A 216 -29.87 6.78 17.91
N PHE A 217 -30.06 7.51 16.81
CA PHE A 217 -30.59 8.87 16.83
C PHE A 217 -31.96 8.95 17.53
N PRO A 218 -32.91 8.01 17.31
CA PRO A 218 -34.15 7.97 18.08
C PRO A 218 -33.95 7.96 19.60
N SER A 219 -33.04 7.15 20.14
CA SER A 219 -32.77 7.10 21.58
C SER A 219 -32.03 8.34 22.07
N MET A 220 -31.01 8.78 21.32
CA MET A 220 -30.27 10.01 21.62
C MET A 220 -31.19 11.24 21.69
N PHE A 221 -32.10 11.39 20.73
CA PHE A 221 -33.06 12.50 20.69
C PHE A 221 -34.03 12.47 21.89
N ARG A 222 -34.32 11.29 22.41
CA ARG A 222 -35.23 11.09 23.55
C ARG A 222 -34.52 11.05 24.91
N GLY A 223 -33.20 11.23 24.94
CA GLY A 223 -32.41 11.11 26.17
C GLY A 223 -32.41 9.69 26.77
N LEU A 224 -32.58 8.67 25.92
CA LEU A 224 -32.51 7.27 26.32
C LEU A 224 -31.09 6.72 26.12
N ASP A 225 -30.74 5.67 26.85
CA ASP A 225 -29.47 4.96 26.68
C ASP A 225 -29.34 4.43 25.25
N GLN A 226 -28.13 4.54 24.68
CA GLN A 226 -27.84 4.01 23.35
C GLN A 226 -27.57 2.51 23.44
N VAL A 227 -28.14 1.73 22.52
CA VAL A 227 -27.90 0.28 22.35
C VAL A 227 -26.75 0.03 21.37
#